data_AF-A0A835QM36-F1
#
_entry.id   AF-A0A835QM36-F1
#
_cell.length_a   1.000
_cell.length_b   1.000
_cell.length_c   1.000
_cell.angle_alpha   90.00
_cell.angle_beta   90.00
_cell.angle_gamma   90.00
#
_symmetry.space_group_name_H-M   'P 1'
#
loop_
_entity.id
_entity.type
_entity.pdbx_description
1 polymer ?
#
loop_
_entity_poly.entity_id
_entity_poly.type
_entity_poly.pdbx_seq_one_letter_code
_entity_poly.pdbx_strand_id
1 'polypeptide(L)'
;MNSVLDMYLSFRCLDIAGAFFAEMEAKDVISWTNMMGFMLDIAHPVEALQLFSQMRDSRIDVDVVAMMIVTSACTILGDLTKGGLSMDKLLFLDLVQSFL
;
A
#
# COMPACT_ATOMS: atom_id res chain seq x y z
N MET A 1 -0.03 19.25 0.16
CA MET A 1 1.08 18.27 0.03
C MET A 1 0.66 17.09 -0.84
N ASN A 2 -0.52 16.51 -0.61
CA ASN A 2 -1.06 15.41 -1.44
C ASN A 2 -1.10 15.73 -2.94
N SER A 3 -1.52 16.94 -3.33
CA SER A 3 -1.50 17.34 -4.75
C SER A 3 -0.12 17.33 -5.42
N VAL A 4 0.95 17.61 -4.66
CA VAL A 4 2.34 17.58 -5.15
C VAL A 4 2.84 16.14 -5.21
N LEU A 5 2.51 15.33 -4.20
CA LEU A 5 2.75 13.89 -4.23
C LEU A 5 2.07 13.27 -5.47
N ASP A 6 0.78 13.54 -5.67
CA ASP A 6 0.00 13.03 -6.81
C ASP A 6 0.60 13.43 -8.15
N MET A 7 1.16 14.64 -8.25
CA MET A 7 1.90 15.07 -9.42
C MET A 7 3.12 14.17 -9.68
N TYR A 8 3.94 13.90 -8.67
CA TYR A 8 5.12 13.03 -8.82
C TYR A 8 4.73 11.58 -9.15
N LEU A 9 3.68 11.06 -8.52
CA LEU A 9 3.13 9.73 -8.81
C LEU A 9 2.61 9.65 -10.25
N SER A 10 1.95 10.70 -10.74
CA SER A 10 1.44 10.78 -12.12
C SER A 10 2.57 10.77 -13.16
N PHE A 11 3.74 11.32 -12.83
CA PHE A 11 4.95 11.21 -13.65
C PHE A 11 5.71 9.89 -13.49
N ARG A 12 5.21 8.99 -12.63
CA ARG A 12 5.82 7.70 -12.27
C ARG A 12 7.26 7.82 -11.78
N CYS A 13 7.60 8.94 -11.14
CA CYS A 13 8.92 9.17 -10.56
C CYS A 13 8.96 8.64 -9.12
N LEU A 14 9.14 7.33 -8.96
CA LEU A 14 9.14 6.68 -7.64
C LEU A 14 10.15 7.30 -6.67
N ASP A 15 11.38 7.57 -7.11
CA ASP A 15 12.43 8.10 -6.25
C ASP A 15 12.04 9.45 -5.64
N ILE A 16 11.50 10.34 -6.47
CA ILE A 16 11.09 11.69 -6.06
C ILE A 16 9.82 11.62 -5.21
N ALA A 17 8.83 10.82 -5.62
CA ALA A 17 7.60 10.65 -4.86
C ALA A 17 7.87 10.04 -3.48
N GLY A 18 8.76 9.05 -3.40
CA GLY A 18 9.16 8.41 -2.14
C GLY A 18 9.94 9.32 -1.22
N ALA A 19 10.89 10.09 -1.75
CA ALA A 19 11.61 11.10 -0.96
C ALA A 19 10.67 12.18 -0.43
N PHE A 20 9.82 12.74 -1.30
CA PHE A 20 8.84 13.75 -0.91
C PHE A 20 7.87 13.20 0.14
N PHE A 21 7.34 11.99 -0.08
CA PHE A 21 6.49 11.32 0.89
C PHE A 21 7.20 11.17 2.23
N ALA A 22 8.45 10.68 2.26
CA ALA A 22 9.21 10.55 3.50
C ALA A 22 9.35 11.89 4.25
N GLU A 23 9.65 12.97 3.54
CA GLU A 23 9.83 14.33 4.10
C GLU A 23 8.54 15.03 4.53
N MET A 24 7.35 14.57 4.12
CA MET A 24 6.09 15.18 4.54
C MET A 24 5.93 15.15 6.07
N GLU A 25 5.88 16.33 6.70
CA GLU A 25 5.67 16.49 8.14
C GLU A 25 4.32 15.97 8.61
N ALA A 26 3.27 16.17 7.80
CA ALA A 26 1.91 15.70 8.07
C ALA A 26 1.45 14.79 6.93
N LYS A 27 1.31 13.51 7.24
CA LYS A 27 0.74 12.49 6.37
C LYS A 27 -0.68 12.17 6.85
N ASP A 28 -1.64 12.24 5.94
CA ASP A 28 -3.03 11.84 6.17
C ASP A 28 -3.34 10.54 5.41
N VAL A 29 -4.56 10.03 5.60
CA VAL A 29 -5.06 8.83 4.94
C VAL A 29 -4.81 8.87 3.43
N ILE A 30 -5.08 10.02 2.79
CA ILE A 30 -4.94 10.21 1.35
C ILE A 30 -3.48 10.05 0.91
N SER A 31 -2.52 10.66 1.63
CA SER A 31 -1.10 10.53 1.31
C SER A 31 -0.62 9.08 1.34
N TRP A 32 -1.06 8.30 2.34
CA TRP A 32 -0.74 6.88 2.46
C TRP A 32 -1.40 6.06 1.36
N THR A 33 -2.69 6.25 1.11
CA THR A 33 -3.42 5.49 0.08
C THR A 33 -2.90 5.79 -1.32
N ASN A 34 -2.47 7.02 -1.61
CA ASN A 34 -1.91 7.37 -2.91
C ASN A 34 -0.56 6.69 -3.12
N MET A 35 0.32 6.69 -2.11
CA MET A 35 1.61 6.00 -2.19
C MET A 35 1.44 4.48 -2.27
N MET A 36 0.53 3.89 -1.48
CA MET A 36 0.23 2.46 -1.52
C MET A 36 -0.38 2.05 -2.87
N GLY A 37 -1.33 2.83 -3.38
CA GLY A 37 -1.95 2.59 -4.69
C GLY A 37 -0.92 2.65 -5.82
N PHE A 38 -0.06 3.66 -5.79
CA PHE A 38 1.04 3.76 -6.74
C PHE A 38 1.96 2.54 -6.73
N MET A 39 2.30 2.00 -5.55
CA MET A 39 3.08 0.76 -5.45
C MET A 39 2.43 -0.41 -6.19
N LEU A 40 1.11 -0.54 -6.13
CA LEU A 40 0.40 -1.55 -6.93
C LEU A 40 0.49 -1.26 -8.43
N ASP A 41 0.35 -0.01 -8.84
CA ASP A 41 0.42 0.41 -10.25
C ASP A 41 1.80 0.17 -10.88
N ILE A 42 2.87 0.11 -10.07
CA ILE A 42 4.22 -0.24 -10.51
C ILE A 42 4.58 -1.71 -10.24
N ALA A 43 3.61 -2.56 -9.84
CA ALA A 43 3.78 -3.99 -9.56
C ALA A 43 4.70 -4.32 -8.36
N HIS A 44 4.64 -3.49 -7.32
CA HIS A 44 5.35 -3.63 -6.04
C HIS A 44 4.37 -3.90 -4.87
N PRO A 45 3.65 -5.05 -4.87
CA PRO A 45 2.62 -5.33 -3.87
C PRO A 45 3.15 -5.57 -2.45
N VAL A 46 4.41 -6.00 -2.29
CA VAL A 46 5.01 -6.19 -0.96
C VAL A 46 5.25 -4.85 -0.30
N GLU A 47 5.75 -3.88 -1.07
CA GLU A 47 6.04 -2.51 -0.64
C GLU A 47 4.74 -1.77 -0.29
N ALA A 48 3.65 -2.02 -1.02
CA ALA A 48 2.32 -1.53 -0.66
C ALA A 48 1.88 -2.01 0.74
N LEU A 49 2.12 -3.29 1.08
CA LEU A 49 1.81 -3.84 2.40
C LEU A 49 2.73 -3.30 3.50
N GLN A 50 4.01 -3.04 3.19
CA GLN A 50 4.93 -2.40 4.12
C GLN A 50 4.50 -0.97 4.45
N LEU A 51 4.07 -0.19 3.45
CA LEU A 51 3.51 1.14 3.67
C LEU A 51 2.23 1.10 4.51
N PHE A 52 1.37 0.12 4.30
CA PHE A 52 0.19 -0.08 5.15
C PHE A 52 0.57 -0.32 6.62
N SER A 53 1.60 -1.14 6.88
CA SER A 53 2.11 -1.34 8.24
C SER A 53 2.58 -0.01 8.86
N GLN A 54 3.34 0.79 8.11
CA GLN A 54 3.82 2.09 8.58
C GLN A 54 2.67 3.10 8.83
N MET A 55 1.62 3.07 8.01
CA MET A 55 0.40 3.86 8.21
C MET A 55 -0.26 3.53 9.57
N ARG A 56 -0.38 2.23 9.90
CA ARG A 56 -0.92 1.77 11.19
C ARG A 56 -0.03 2.18 12.36
N ASP A 57 1.28 2.03 12.22
CA ASP A 57 2.24 2.42 13.26
C ASP A 57 2.21 3.93 13.50
N SER A 58 1.89 4.72 12.47
CA SER A 58 1.66 6.16 12.54
C SER A 58 0.31 6.55 13.16
N ARG A 59 -0.50 5.57 13.60
CA ARG A 59 -1.85 5.74 14.17
C ARG A 59 -2.80 6.55 13.29
N ILE A 60 -2.64 6.43 11.97
CA ILE A 60 -3.58 7.01 11.00
C ILE A 60 -4.73 6.02 10.82
N ASP A 61 -5.96 6.54 10.88
CA ASP A 61 -7.17 5.72 10.71
C ASP A 61 -7.18 5.06 9.33
N VAL A 62 -7.39 3.74 9.32
CA VAL A 62 -7.51 2.96 8.10
C VAL A 62 -8.92 3.14 7.53
N ASP A 63 -9.02 3.55 6.28
CA ASP A 63 -10.29 3.67 5.58
C ASP A 63 -10.54 2.52 4.60
N VAL A 64 -11.69 2.55 3.94
CA VAL A 64 -12.07 1.53 2.95
C VAL A 64 -11.09 1.48 1.77
N VAL A 65 -10.48 2.61 1.40
CA VAL A 65 -9.54 2.69 0.27
C VAL A 65 -8.25 1.96 0.60
N ALA A 66 -7.68 2.20 1.78
CA ALA A 66 -6.51 1.48 2.27
C ALA A 66 -6.76 -0.05 2.30
N MET A 67 -7.93 -0.48 2.79
CA MET A 67 -8.29 -1.91 2.82
C MET A 67 -8.45 -2.53 1.43
N MET A 68 -9.01 -1.80 0.46
CA MET A 68 -9.09 -2.26 -0.93
C MET A 68 -7.71 -2.44 -1.55
N ILE A 69 -6.77 -1.52 -1.28
CA ILE A 69 -5.40 -1.61 -1.76
C ILE A 69 -4.70 -2.83 -1.14
N VAL A 70 -4.79 -3.03 0.18
CA VAL A 70 -4.22 -4.20 0.87
C VAL A 70 -4.77 -5.51 0.32
N THR A 71 -6.09 -5.58 0.12
CA THR A 71 -6.75 -6.76 -0.47
C THR A 71 -6.24 -7.05 -1.88
N SER A 72 -6.04 -6.01 -2.68
CA SER A 72 -5.51 -6.13 -4.04
C SER A 72 -4.06 -6.61 -4.03
N ALA A 73 -3.22 -6.05 -3.14
CA ALA A 73 -1.84 -6.48 -2.94
C ALA A 73 -1.76 -7.98 -2.59
N CYS A 74 -2.58 -8.43 -1.64
CA CYS A 74 -2.64 -9.83 -1.23
C CYS A 74 -3.12 -10.75 -2.37
N THR A 75 -4.08 -10.29 -3.18
CA THR A 75 -4.57 -11.05 -4.34
C THR A 75 -3.46 -11.20 -5.40
N ILE A 76 -2.76 -10.11 -5.72
CA ILE A 76 -1.62 -10.13 -6.65
C ILE A 76 -0.54 -11.09 -6.15
N LEU A 77 -0.17 -11.03 -4.87
CA LEU A 77 0.81 -11.96 -4.28
C LEU A 77 0.31 -13.40 -4.28
N GLY A 78 -0.98 -13.63 -4.00
CA GLY A 78 -1.62 -14.94 -4.09
C GLY A 78 -1.62 -15.53 -5.50
N ASP A 79 -1.77 -14.70 -6.53
CA ASP A 79 -1.73 -15.13 -7.92
C ASP A 79 -0.29 -15.33 -8.44
N LEU A 80 0.65 -14.47 -8.04
CA LEU A 80 2.09 -14.68 -8.29
C LEU A 80 2.57 -15.99 -7.67
N THR A 81 2.07 -16.31 -6.48
CA THR A 81 2.40 -17.55 -5.79
C THR A 81 1.68 -18.76 -6.38
N LYS A 82 0.52 -18.64 -7.06
CA LYS A 82 -0.09 -19.77 -7.81
C LYS A 82 0.74 -20.29 -8.99
N GLY A 83 1.81 -19.59 -9.39
CA GLY A 83 2.88 -20.14 -10.23
C GLY A 83 3.82 -21.13 -9.51
N GLY A 84 3.65 -21.38 -8.20
CA GLY A 84 4.53 -22.27 -7.44
C GLY A 84 4.18 -22.68 -6.00
N LEU A 85 3.16 -22.16 -5.30
CA LEU A 85 2.63 -22.59 -3.99
C LEU A 85 1.47 -21.67 -3.56
N SER A 86 0.24 -22.18 -3.47
CA SER A 86 -0.94 -21.41 -3.04
C SER A 86 -0.78 -20.87 -1.61
N MET A 87 -0.82 -19.54 -1.43
CA MET A 87 -1.25 -18.98 -0.14
C MET A 87 -2.74 -19.31 0.02
N ASP A 88 -3.03 -20.29 0.86
CA ASP A 88 -4.40 -20.68 1.18
C ASP A 88 -5.21 -19.50 1.70
N LYS A 89 -6.48 -19.41 1.29
CA LYS A 89 -7.48 -18.42 1.75
C LYS A 89 -7.58 -18.27 3.28
N LEU A 90 -7.06 -19.23 4.04
CA LEU A 90 -6.98 -19.21 5.50
C LEU A 90 -5.96 -18.18 6.02
N LEU A 91 -4.78 -18.07 5.40
CA LEU A 91 -3.81 -17.01 5.73
C LEU A 91 -4.38 -15.63 5.38
N PHE A 92 -5.19 -15.52 4.32
CA PHE A 92 -5.85 -14.25 3.97
C PHE A 92 -6.83 -13.78 5.07
N LEU A 93 -7.60 -14.69 5.66
CA LEU A 93 -8.48 -14.37 6.78
C LEU A 93 -7.69 -14.09 8.08
N ASP A 94 -6.65 -14.87 8.37
CA ASP A 94 -5.77 -14.65 9.53
C ASP A 94 -4.99 -13.32 9.44
N LEU A 95 -4.56 -12.96 8.22
CA LEU A 95 -3.88 -11.70 7.96
C LEU A 95 -4.85 -10.53 8.15
N VAL A 96 -6.01 -10.57 7.50
CA VAL A 96 -7.05 -9.52 7.64
C VAL A 96 -7.54 -9.43 9.10
N GLN A 97 -7.64 -10.54 9.84
CA GLN A 97 -7.97 -10.53 11.27
C GLN A 97 -6.82 -10.06 12.17
N SER A 98 -5.56 -10.18 11.77
CA SER A 98 -4.42 -9.56 12.46
C SER A 98 -4.35 -8.03 12.24
N PHE A 99 -5.04 -7.53 11.22
CA PHE A 99 -5.05 -6.12 10.83
C PHE A 99 -6.33 -5.37 11.27
N LEU A 100 -7.34 -6.09 11.77
CA LEU A 100 -8.52 -5.59 12.50
C LEU A 100 -8.32 -5.70 14.02
#